data_AF-D1CSV0-F1
#
_entry.id   AF-D1CSV0-F1
#
_cell.length_a   1.000
_cell.length_b   1.000
_cell.length_c   1.000
_cell.angle_alpha   90.00
_cell.angle_beta   90.00
_cell.angle_gamma   90.00
#
_symmetry.space_group_name_H-M   'P 1'
#
loop_
_entity.id
_entity.type
_entity.pdbx_description
1 polymer ?
#
loop_
_entity_poly.entity_id
_entity_poly.type
_entity_poly.pdbx_seq_one_letter_code
_entity_poly.pdbx_strand_id
1 'polypeptide(L)'
;PRSKEFLYGLTQLNDIIGNLRRLAKSGLFLIVNETIDVMDGGVSGVVQGGVIEFAPDDTPCCVEKPGTASLPFALGMRLLETVYGFRPDLHPAKEERIEFSIHPRAQGWMRTHTLVWERERGAMGTASAKNSWPNRFSKHIGDRAFGLLMADDLGLPVPRTVVIGRRVAPFSFGRETGS
;
A
#
# COMPACT_ATOMS: atom_id res chain seq x y z
N PRO A 1 14.61 -11.73 5.29
CA PRO A 1 14.20 -11.06 4.03
C PRO A 1 13.72 -12.09 3.02
N ARG A 2 12.47 -11.97 2.56
CA ARG A 2 11.92 -12.84 1.52
C ARG A 2 12.23 -12.29 0.12
N SER A 3 12.53 -11.00 0.01
CA SER A 3 12.86 -10.37 -1.27
C SER A 3 14.22 -10.86 -1.82
N LYS A 4 14.24 -11.15 -3.12
CA LYS A 4 15.46 -11.21 -3.93
C LYS A 4 15.70 -9.84 -4.56
N GLU A 5 16.79 -9.69 -5.32
CA GLU A 5 17.08 -8.43 -6.00
C GLU A 5 15.89 -7.98 -6.87
N PHE A 6 15.40 -6.78 -6.60
CA PHE A 6 14.29 -6.16 -7.31
C PHE A 6 14.79 -4.92 -8.05
N LEU A 7 14.51 -4.86 -9.36
CA LEU A 7 14.91 -3.78 -10.23
C LEU A 7 13.69 -3.00 -10.67
N TYR A 8 13.75 -1.68 -10.61
CA TYR A 8 12.62 -0.79 -10.85
C TYR A 8 13.01 0.40 -11.72
N GLY A 9 12.09 0.87 -12.56
CA GLY A 9 12.28 2.07 -13.36
C GLY A 9 13.28 1.91 -14.51
N LEU A 10 13.50 0.67 -14.99
CA LEU A 10 14.35 0.43 -16.15
C LEU A 10 13.65 0.91 -17.42
N THR A 11 14.29 1.80 -18.16
CA THR A 11 13.72 2.41 -19.39
C THR A 11 14.44 1.97 -20.67
N GLN A 12 15.59 1.29 -20.56
CA GLN A 12 16.42 0.90 -21.70
C GLN A 12 16.37 -0.62 -21.92
N LEU A 13 16.05 -1.04 -23.14
CA LEU A 13 15.92 -2.45 -23.50
C LEU A 13 17.20 -3.26 -23.20
N ASN A 14 18.36 -2.70 -23.53
CA ASN A 14 19.65 -3.38 -23.33
C ASN A 14 19.92 -3.62 -21.84
N ASP A 15 19.58 -2.66 -20.97
CA ASP A 15 19.74 -2.79 -19.52
C ASP A 15 18.78 -3.84 -18.95
N ILE A 16 17.54 -3.87 -19.44
CA ILE A 16 16.55 -4.89 -19.06
C ILE A 16 17.07 -6.29 -19.44
N ILE A 17 17.46 -6.51 -20.70
CA ILE A 17 17.95 -7.81 -21.18
C ILE A 17 19.24 -8.23 -20.46
N GLY A 18 20.16 -7.29 -20.20
CA GLY A 18 21.39 -7.53 -19.46
C GLY A 18 21.12 -8.03 -18.04
N ASN A 19 20.21 -7.35 -17.33
CA ASN A 19 19.82 -7.75 -15.98
C ASN A 19 19.07 -9.10 -15.95
N LEU A 20 18.17 -9.34 -16.92
CA LEU A 20 17.50 -10.64 -17.04
C LEU A 20 18.48 -11.79 -17.20
N ARG A 21 19.46 -11.65 -18.10
CA ARG A 21 20.49 -12.67 -18.31
C ARG A 21 21.35 -12.88 -17.06
N ARG A 22 21.67 -11.80 -16.33
CA ARG A 22 22.44 -11.88 -15.08
C ARG A 22 21.67 -12.62 -13.99
N LEU A 23 20.41 -12.24 -13.76
CA LEU A 23 19.56 -12.83 -12.71
C LEU A 23 19.14 -14.26 -13.04
N ALA A 24 18.94 -14.60 -14.32
CA ALA A 24 18.59 -15.95 -14.75
C ALA A 24 19.69 -16.96 -14.43
N LYS A 25 20.96 -16.54 -14.40
CA LYS A 25 22.09 -17.40 -13.99
C LYS A 25 22.02 -17.85 -12.53
N SER A 26 21.22 -17.18 -11.70
CA SER A 26 20.99 -17.56 -10.31
C SER A 26 19.88 -18.61 -10.14
N GLY A 27 19.35 -19.16 -11.24
CA GLY A 27 18.28 -20.17 -11.21
C GLY A 27 16.93 -19.61 -10.76
N LEU A 28 16.74 -18.29 -10.86
CA LEU A 28 15.50 -17.62 -10.46
C LEU A 28 14.49 -17.58 -11.61
N PHE A 29 13.21 -17.71 -11.27
CA PHE A 29 12.13 -17.27 -12.15
C PHE A 29 12.06 -15.74 -12.11
N LEU A 30 11.97 -15.12 -13.29
CA LEU A 30 11.97 -13.66 -13.43
C LEU A 30 10.63 -13.19 -13.98
N ILE A 31 10.10 -12.12 -13.42
CA ILE A 31 8.90 -11.44 -13.89
C ILE A 31 9.32 -10.06 -14.39
N VAL A 32 8.83 -9.69 -15.58
CA VAL A 32 9.03 -8.36 -16.16
C VAL A 32 7.66 -7.74 -16.35
N ASN A 33 7.45 -6.61 -15.69
CA ASN A 33 6.20 -5.87 -15.76
C ASN A 33 6.45 -4.42 -16.19
N GLU A 34 5.36 -3.74 -16.50
CA GLU A 34 5.37 -2.29 -16.66
C GLU A 34 5.84 -1.57 -15.40
N THR A 35 6.39 -0.37 -15.57
CA THR A 35 6.75 0.51 -14.45
C THR A 35 5.58 1.43 -14.16
N ILE A 36 5.07 1.37 -12.93
CA ILE A 36 4.01 2.26 -12.44
C ILE A 36 4.60 3.24 -11.46
N ASP A 37 4.43 4.54 -11.69
CA ASP A 37 4.98 5.60 -10.83
C ASP A 37 4.50 5.47 -9.37
N VAL A 38 5.44 5.20 -8.47
CA VAL A 38 5.19 5.09 -7.02
C VAL A 38 4.98 6.45 -6.34
N MET A 39 5.30 7.55 -7.01
CA MET A 39 5.19 8.91 -6.47
C MET A 39 3.84 9.58 -6.77
N ASP A 40 2.90 8.83 -7.35
CA ASP A 40 1.60 9.34 -7.84
C ASP A 40 0.57 9.66 -6.74
N GLY A 41 0.97 9.54 -5.47
CA GLY A 41 0.12 9.74 -4.30
C GLY A 41 -0.45 8.45 -3.73
N GLY A 42 -0.23 7.32 -4.41
CA GLY A 42 -0.60 5.99 -3.99
C GLY A 42 0.24 5.40 -2.87
N VAL A 43 -0.01 4.13 -2.59
CA VAL A 43 0.75 3.31 -1.63
C VAL A 43 1.00 1.93 -2.21
N SER A 44 2.11 1.32 -1.82
CA SER A 44 2.37 -0.10 -2.05
C SER A 44 2.50 -0.83 -0.73
N GLY A 45 2.26 -2.13 -0.74
CA GLY A 45 2.21 -2.90 0.49
C GLY A 45 1.98 -4.39 0.31
N VAL A 46 1.73 -5.03 1.46
CA VAL A 46 1.48 -6.46 1.58
C VAL A 46 0.26 -6.71 2.45
N VAL A 47 -0.60 -7.64 2.03
CA VAL A 47 -1.62 -8.26 2.90
C VAL A 47 -1.17 -9.66 3.26
N GLN A 48 -1.09 -9.96 4.56
CA GLN A 48 -0.79 -11.31 5.06
C GLN A 48 -1.30 -11.47 6.49
N GLY A 49 -1.85 -12.63 6.83
CA GLY A 49 -2.19 -12.99 8.21
C GLY A 49 -3.25 -12.07 8.85
N GLY A 50 -4.14 -11.50 8.03
CA GLY A 50 -5.14 -10.52 8.50
C GLY A 50 -4.58 -9.13 8.81
N VAL A 51 -3.33 -8.85 8.44
CA VAL A 51 -2.68 -7.54 8.53
C VAL A 51 -2.49 -6.97 7.13
N ILE A 52 -2.64 -5.66 7.01
CA ILE A 52 -2.26 -4.90 5.81
C ILE A 52 -1.13 -3.94 6.20
N GLU A 53 -0.03 -4.01 5.47
CA GLU A 53 1.15 -3.17 5.68
C GLU A 53 1.44 -2.37 4.42
N PHE A 54 1.62 -1.06 4.51
CA PHE A 54 1.80 -0.21 3.34
C PHE A 54 2.56 1.10 3.62
N ALA A 55 3.14 1.65 2.56
CA ALA A 55 3.79 2.96 2.58
C ALA A 55 3.67 3.67 1.20
N PRO A 56 3.66 5.01 1.18
CA PRO A 56 3.73 5.81 -0.05
C PRO A 56 5.16 5.82 -0.59
N ASP A 57 5.34 6.15 -1.87
CA ASP A 57 6.66 6.36 -2.50
C ASP A 57 7.59 5.15 -2.44
N ASP A 58 7.02 3.96 -2.54
CA ASP A 58 7.78 2.72 -2.46
C ASP A 58 7.05 1.59 -3.18
N THR A 59 7.75 0.48 -3.36
CA THR A 59 7.19 -0.77 -3.87
C THR A 59 6.70 -1.64 -2.70
N PRO A 60 6.05 -2.79 -2.96
CA PRO A 60 5.62 -3.71 -1.89
C PRO A 60 6.75 -4.13 -0.92
N CYS A 61 8.01 -4.03 -1.33
CA CYS A 61 9.19 -4.22 -0.49
C CYS A 61 9.30 -3.22 0.68
N CYS A 62 8.45 -2.20 0.76
CA CYS A 62 8.42 -1.24 1.86
C CYS A 62 8.24 -1.91 3.23
N VAL A 63 7.58 -3.07 3.28
CA VAL A 63 7.34 -3.82 4.53
C VAL A 63 8.63 -4.31 5.21
N GLU A 64 9.74 -4.39 4.46
CA GLU A 64 11.07 -4.72 4.99
C GLU A 64 11.80 -3.49 5.55
N LYS A 65 11.25 -2.28 5.36
CA LYS A 65 11.84 -1.00 5.78
C LYS A 65 11.09 -0.43 7.01
N PRO A 66 11.76 0.38 7.85
CA PRO A 66 11.09 1.04 8.96
C PRO A 66 10.05 2.08 8.49
N GLY A 67 9.06 2.34 9.35
CA GLY A 67 8.06 3.38 9.11
C GLY A 67 6.88 2.96 8.22
N THR A 68 6.74 1.68 7.90
CA THR A 68 5.55 1.15 7.22
C THR A 68 4.34 1.17 8.15
N ALA A 69 3.19 1.63 7.65
CA ALA A 69 1.93 1.52 8.38
C ALA A 69 1.54 0.05 8.46
N SER A 70 1.08 -0.42 9.62
CA SER A 70 0.78 -1.83 9.87
C SER A 70 -0.49 -1.93 10.70
N LEU A 71 -1.59 -2.34 10.06
CA LEU A 71 -2.95 -2.26 10.61
C LEU A 71 -3.68 -3.59 10.45
N PRO A 72 -4.68 -3.90 11.31
CA PRO A 72 -5.63 -4.97 11.01
C PRO A 72 -6.29 -4.71 9.65
N PHE A 73 -6.44 -5.76 8.83
CA PHE A 73 -6.91 -5.64 7.45
C PHE A 73 -8.18 -4.79 7.32
N ALA A 74 -9.21 -5.09 8.12
CA ALA A 74 -10.47 -4.37 8.07
C ALA A 74 -10.33 -2.87 8.40
N LEU A 75 -9.40 -2.50 9.28
CA LEU A 75 -9.13 -1.10 9.64
C LEU A 75 -8.35 -0.39 8.53
N GLY A 76 -7.28 -1.02 8.03
CA GLY A 76 -6.51 -0.45 6.93
C GLY A 76 -7.35 -0.26 5.66
N MET A 77 -8.27 -1.18 5.35
CA MET A 77 -9.17 -1.05 4.22
C MET A 77 -10.12 0.16 4.32
N ARG A 78 -10.71 0.43 5.50
CA ARG A 78 -11.57 1.60 5.70
C ARG A 78 -10.80 2.92 5.61
N LEU A 79 -9.61 2.94 6.21
CA LEU A 79 -8.71 4.07 6.15
C LEU A 79 -8.29 4.39 4.70
N LEU A 80 -7.92 3.38 3.92
CA LEU A 80 -7.57 3.54 2.50
C LEU A 80 -8.78 3.97 1.67
N GLU A 81 -9.96 3.38 1.90
CA GLU A 81 -11.21 3.74 1.24
C GLU A 81 -11.58 5.21 1.48
N THR A 82 -11.41 5.69 2.71
CA THR A 82 -11.66 7.09 3.07
C THR A 82 -10.67 8.04 2.40
N VAL A 83 -9.37 7.72 2.41
CA VAL A 83 -8.32 8.60 1.86
C VAL A 83 -8.37 8.66 0.33
N TYR A 84 -8.62 7.53 -0.33
CA TYR A 84 -8.57 7.44 -1.79
C TYR A 84 -9.93 7.57 -2.47
N GLY A 85 -11.03 7.50 -1.71
CA GLY A 85 -12.40 7.65 -2.23
C GLY A 85 -12.94 6.42 -2.96
N PHE A 86 -12.22 5.30 -2.91
CA PHE A 86 -12.67 4.01 -3.44
C PHE A 86 -12.13 2.89 -2.56
N ARG A 87 -12.87 1.78 -2.46
CA ARG A 87 -12.42 0.60 -1.75
C ARG A 87 -11.39 -0.17 -2.60
N PRO A 88 -10.17 -0.42 -2.10
CA PRO A 88 -9.22 -1.24 -2.83
C PRO A 88 -9.77 -2.66 -3.09
N ASP A 89 -9.45 -3.25 -4.24
CA ASP A 89 -9.84 -4.62 -4.57
C ASP A 89 -8.87 -5.63 -3.95
N LEU A 90 -8.95 -5.74 -2.62
CA LEU A 90 -8.14 -6.63 -1.80
C LEU A 90 -9.05 -7.43 -0.87
N HIS A 91 -8.60 -8.63 -0.52
CA HIS A 91 -9.31 -9.53 0.39
C HIS A 91 -8.39 -9.96 1.54
N PRO A 92 -8.96 -10.39 2.69
CA PRO A 92 -8.16 -10.84 3.81
C PRO A 92 -7.39 -12.12 3.44
N ALA A 93 -6.07 -12.00 3.40
CA ALA A 93 -5.14 -13.07 3.02
C ALA A 93 -4.76 -13.93 4.23
N LYS A 94 -5.58 -14.93 4.60
CA LYS A 94 -5.31 -15.81 5.75
C LYS A 94 -4.19 -16.82 5.48
N GLU A 95 -4.16 -17.37 4.27
CA GLU A 95 -3.23 -18.45 3.86
C GLU A 95 -2.40 -18.04 2.64
N GLU A 96 -2.36 -16.75 2.35
CA GLU A 96 -1.61 -16.21 1.24
C GLU A 96 -0.92 -14.90 1.64
N ARG A 97 0.04 -14.51 0.82
CA ARG A 97 0.66 -13.20 0.87
C ARG A 97 0.40 -12.48 -0.44
N ILE A 98 -0.19 -11.30 -0.38
CA ILE A 98 -0.55 -10.49 -1.55
C ILE A 98 0.32 -9.25 -1.54
N GLU A 99 1.16 -9.09 -2.57
CA GLU A 99 1.83 -7.83 -2.84
C GLU A 99 0.94 -6.95 -3.71
N PHE A 100 0.75 -5.69 -3.32
CA PHE A 100 -0.17 -4.79 -4.00
C PHE A 100 0.34 -3.36 -4.09
N SER A 101 -0.27 -2.59 -4.99
CA SER A 101 -0.26 -1.13 -4.95
C SER A 101 -1.66 -0.55 -5.19
N ILE A 102 -1.89 0.63 -4.63
CA ILE A 102 -3.12 1.41 -4.71
C ILE A 102 -2.76 2.77 -5.27
N HIS A 103 -3.49 3.21 -6.30
CA HIS A 103 -3.18 4.43 -7.04
C HIS A 103 -4.40 5.38 -7.09
N PRO A 104 -4.21 6.71 -6.91
CA PRO A 104 -5.30 7.68 -6.99
C PRO A 104 -5.97 7.72 -8.36
N ARG A 105 -5.22 7.39 -9.41
CA ARG A 105 -5.73 7.21 -10.78
C ARG A 105 -5.64 5.73 -11.15
N ALA A 106 -6.50 5.32 -12.07
CA ALA A 106 -6.40 4.00 -12.68
C ALA A 106 -5.04 3.84 -13.39
N GLN A 107 -4.29 2.81 -13.02
CA GLN A 107 -2.95 2.51 -13.53
C GLN A 107 -2.91 1.10 -14.12
N GLY A 108 -1.81 0.85 -14.82
CA GLY A 108 -1.49 -0.44 -15.40
C GLY A 108 -2.37 -0.84 -16.58
N TRP A 109 -2.05 -2.01 -17.15
CA TRP A 109 -2.71 -2.50 -18.36
C TRP A 109 -4.22 -2.72 -18.19
N MET A 110 -4.66 -3.13 -16.99
CA MET A 110 -6.09 -3.30 -16.67
C MET A 110 -6.80 -1.97 -16.36
N ARG A 111 -6.08 -0.86 -16.24
CA ARG A 111 -6.61 0.45 -15.83
C ARG A 111 -7.45 0.36 -14.55
N THR A 112 -6.86 -0.19 -13.50
CA THR A 112 -7.49 -0.32 -12.18
C THR A 112 -6.76 0.53 -11.15
N HIS A 113 -7.43 0.84 -10.05
CA HIS A 113 -6.81 1.55 -8.93
C HIS A 113 -6.03 0.62 -7.99
N THR A 114 -6.33 -0.68 -8.00
CA THR A 114 -5.62 -1.70 -7.23
C THR A 114 -4.89 -2.62 -8.20
N LEU A 115 -3.58 -2.74 -8.00
CA LEU A 115 -2.73 -3.67 -8.74
C LEU A 115 -2.23 -4.73 -7.77
N VAL A 116 -2.29 -5.99 -8.20
CA VAL A 116 -1.69 -7.11 -7.48
C VAL A 116 -0.46 -7.56 -8.24
N TRP A 117 0.70 -7.49 -7.58
CA TRP A 117 1.99 -7.82 -8.14
C TRP A 117 2.31 -9.30 -8.00
N GLU A 118 2.00 -9.88 -6.84
CA GLU A 118 2.27 -11.27 -6.54
C GLU A 118 1.24 -11.83 -5.56
N ARG A 119 0.89 -13.11 -5.74
CA ARG A 119 0.10 -13.90 -4.78
C ARG A 119 0.86 -15.18 -4.44
N GLU A 120 1.40 -15.25 -3.23
CA GLU A 120 2.08 -16.44 -2.72
C GLU A 120 1.09 -17.25 -1.87
N ARG A 121 0.66 -18.42 -2.35
CA ARG A 121 -0.22 -19.34 -1.61
C ARG A 121 0.56 -20.18 -0.60
N GLY A 122 -0.08 -20.58 0.49
CA GLY A 122 0.54 -21.38 1.55
C GLY A 122 1.46 -20.56 2.46
N ALA A 123 1.51 -19.25 2.28
CA ALA A 123 2.25 -18.32 3.12
C ALA A 123 1.48 -18.06 4.43
N MET A 124 1.34 -19.10 5.25
CA MET A 124 0.76 -18.98 6.58
C MET A 124 1.57 -17.99 7.41
N GLY A 125 0.91 -16.93 7.87
CA GLY A 125 1.54 -15.89 8.67
C GLY A 125 0.74 -15.61 9.92
N THR A 126 1.40 -15.69 11.08
CA THR A 126 0.95 -15.04 12.32
C THR A 126 1.41 -13.59 12.30
N ALA A 127 0.94 -12.80 11.31
CA ALA A 127 1.22 -11.38 11.30
C ALA A 127 0.33 -10.70 12.35
N SER A 128 0.93 -9.86 13.19
CA SER A 128 0.19 -9.00 14.12
C SER A 128 0.41 -7.56 13.72
N ALA A 129 -0.67 -6.78 13.69
CA ALA A 129 -0.60 -5.37 13.34
C ALA A 129 0.22 -4.61 14.39
N LYS A 130 1.25 -3.88 13.94
CA LYS A 130 2.11 -3.11 14.86
C LYS A 130 1.45 -1.82 15.36
N ASN A 131 0.48 -1.29 14.62
CA ASN A 131 -0.21 -0.03 14.91
C ASN A 131 0.77 1.12 15.22
N SER A 132 1.86 1.22 14.45
CA SER A 132 2.93 2.18 14.70
C SER A 132 2.55 3.60 14.28
N TRP A 133 2.93 4.58 15.10
CA TRP A 133 2.81 6.01 14.81
C TRP A 133 4.01 6.76 15.46
N PRO A 134 4.65 7.72 14.77
CA PRO A 134 4.43 8.11 13.38
C PRO A 134 4.92 7.05 12.38
N ASN A 135 4.28 7.01 11.21
CA ASN A 135 4.67 6.16 10.09
C ASN A 135 4.70 6.99 8.78
N ARG A 136 5.21 6.42 7.69
CA ARG A 136 5.36 7.13 6.41
C ARG A 136 4.01 7.56 5.83
N PHE A 137 2.97 6.75 6.03
CA PHE A 137 1.63 7.10 5.57
C PHE A 137 1.01 8.23 6.41
N SER A 138 1.21 8.22 7.73
CA SER A 138 0.74 9.32 8.59
C SER A 138 1.38 10.65 8.20
N LYS A 139 2.66 10.65 7.81
CA LYS A 139 3.33 11.85 7.26
C LYS A 139 2.80 12.28 5.89
N HIS A 140 2.36 11.32 5.06
CA HIS A 140 1.84 11.57 3.71
C HIS A 140 0.49 12.28 3.71
N ILE A 141 -0.43 11.85 4.58
CA ILE A 141 -1.74 12.51 4.72
C ILE A 141 -1.76 13.60 5.81
N GLY A 142 -0.72 13.66 6.65
CA GLY A 142 -0.58 14.55 7.80
C GLY A 142 -0.90 13.84 9.12
N ASP A 143 0.01 13.95 10.11
CA ASP A 143 -0.07 13.14 11.34
C ASP A 143 -1.36 13.38 12.15
N ARG A 144 -1.86 14.62 12.17
CA ARG A 144 -3.13 14.96 12.81
C ARG A 144 -4.32 14.35 12.07
N ALA A 145 -4.31 14.39 10.74
CA ALA A 145 -5.35 13.79 9.92
C ALA A 145 -5.39 12.27 10.13
N PHE A 146 -4.22 11.62 10.13
CA PHE A 146 -4.11 10.19 10.42
C PHE A 146 -4.66 9.83 11.81
N GLY A 147 -4.26 10.54 12.87
CA GLY A 147 -4.74 10.26 14.22
C GLY A 147 -6.26 10.43 14.39
N LEU A 148 -6.83 11.50 13.82
CA LEU A 148 -8.28 11.74 13.86
C LEU A 148 -9.06 10.73 13.01
N LEU A 149 -8.53 10.35 11.84
CA LEU A 149 -9.15 9.32 10.99
C LEU A 149 -9.16 7.96 11.70
N MET A 150 -8.05 7.58 12.34
CA MET A 150 -7.99 6.36 13.15
C MET A 150 -8.99 6.38 14.31
N ALA A 151 -9.18 7.53 14.97
CA ALA A 151 -10.17 7.67 16.04
C ALA A 151 -11.61 7.52 15.52
N ASP A 152 -11.93 8.13 14.39
CA ASP A 152 -13.24 8.00 13.73
C ASP A 152 -13.52 6.55 13.32
N ASP A 153 -12.52 5.88 12.73
CA ASP A 153 -12.59 4.47 12.33
C ASP A 153 -12.74 3.49 13.50
N LEU A 154 -12.34 3.90 14.71
CA LEU A 154 -12.55 3.19 15.97
C LEU A 154 -13.88 3.56 16.65
N GLY A 155 -14.67 4.44 16.03
CA GLY A 155 -16.00 4.85 16.50
C GLY A 155 -16.00 5.99 17.51
N LEU A 156 -14.85 6.60 17.80
CA LEU A 156 -14.75 7.76 18.69
C LEU A 156 -15.43 8.99 18.06
N PRO A 157 -15.94 9.92 18.88
CA PRO A 157 -16.58 11.13 18.37
C PRO A 157 -15.52 12.07 17.76
N VAL A 158 -15.50 12.14 16.43
CA VAL A 158 -14.62 13.04 15.67
C VAL A 158 -15.49 14.02 14.89
N PRO A 159 -15.29 15.34 15.05
CA PRO A 159 -15.99 16.34 14.25
C PRO A 159 -15.71 16.18 12.76
N ARG A 160 -16.72 16.51 11.94
CA ARG A 160 -16.59 16.49 10.48
C ARG A 160 -15.37 17.30 10.06
N THR A 161 -14.43 16.63 9.43
CA THR A 161 -13.13 17.17 9.05
C THR A 161 -12.93 16.98 7.55
N VAL A 162 -12.49 18.04 6.87
CA VAL A 162 -12.04 17.96 5.47
C VAL A 162 -10.52 18.11 5.47
N VAL A 163 -9.82 17.12 4.92
CA VAL A 163 -8.36 17.15 4.77
C VAL A 163 -8.01 17.61 3.37
N ILE A 164 -7.28 18.72 3.28
CA ILE A 164 -6.75 19.24 2.03
C ILE A 164 -5.24 18.99 2.02
N GLY A 165 -4.86 17.84 1.46
CA GLY A 165 -3.48 17.42 1.32
C GLY A 165 -2.81 17.94 0.04
N ARG A 166 -1.52 17.65 -0.12
CA ARG A 166 -0.77 17.99 -1.35
C ARG A 166 -0.75 16.88 -2.40
N ARG A 167 -0.93 15.63 -1.96
CA ARG A 167 -0.59 14.44 -2.75
C ARG A 167 -1.75 13.48 -2.99
N VAL A 168 -2.85 13.66 -2.28
CA VAL A 168 -4.09 12.92 -2.46
C VAL A 168 -5.22 13.92 -2.65
N ALA A 169 -6.30 13.51 -3.32
CA ALA A 169 -7.49 14.34 -3.45
C ALA A 169 -8.04 14.69 -2.05
N PRO A 170 -8.72 15.84 -1.88
CA PRO A 170 -9.37 16.16 -0.62
C PRO A 170 -10.35 15.05 -0.21
N PHE A 171 -10.30 14.67 1.06
CA PHE A 171 -11.19 13.65 1.63
C PHE A 171 -11.78 14.15 2.94
N SER A 172 -12.90 13.54 3.35
CA SER A 172 -13.63 13.92 4.56
C SER A 172 -13.92 12.71 5.43
N PHE A 173 -13.95 12.92 6.75
CA PHE A 173 -14.33 11.92 7.74
C PHE A 173 -14.96 12.59 8.97
N GLY A 174 -15.39 11.81 9.95
CA GLY A 174 -16.06 12.31 11.14
C GLY A 174 -17.53 12.64 10.94
N ARG A 175 -18.13 13.25 11.96
CA ARG A 175 -19.58 13.47 12.07
C ARG A 175 -19.89 14.95 12.31
N GLU A 176 -21.04 15.40 11.83
CA GLU A 176 -21.52 16.75 12.09
C GLU A 176 -21.76 16.93 13.60
N THR A 177 -21.30 18.06 14.15
CA THR A 177 -21.35 18.34 15.59
C THR A 177 -22.52 19.24 16.00
N GLY A 178 -23.57 19.29 15.19
CA GLY A 178 -24.75 20.13 15.41
C GLY A 178 -24.72 21.42 14.58
N SER A 179 -25.92 21.81 14.14
CA SER A 179 -26.29 22.98 13.34
C SER A 179 -26.27 24.30 14.11
#